data_AF-A0A3C0R8A2-F1
#
_entry.id   AF-A0A3C0R8A2-F1
#
_cell.length_a   1.000
_cell.length_b   1.000
_cell.length_c   1.000
_cell.angle_alpha   90.00
_cell.angle_beta   90.00
_cell.angle_gamma   90.00
#
_symmetry.space_group_name_H-M   'P 1'
#
loop_
_entity.id
_entity.type
_entity.pdbx_description
1 polymer ?
#
loop_
_entity_poly.entity_id
_entity_poly.type
_entity_poly.pdbx_seq_one_letter_code
_entity_poly.pdbx_strand_id
1 'polypeptide(L)' 'MLEYDRIYVMDTNNYADVQRMSGQYWAPEKTSLLLDALWPGQNKSVPDPWYGEEDGYHDVFALIKRACEKIVADFLES' A
#
# COMPACT_ATOMS: atom_id res chain seq x y z
N MET A 1 4.78 4.65 13.27
CA MET A 1 4.02 3.53 13.90
C MET A 1 3.07 3.99 15.00
N LEU A 2 3.46 4.92 15.87
CA LEU A 2 2.65 5.30 17.04
C LEU A 2 1.44 6.20 16.70
N GLU A 3 1.58 7.12 15.74
CA GLU A 3 0.56 8.12 15.41
C GLU A 3 -0.51 7.66 14.41
N TYR A 4 -0.30 6.54 13.71
CA TYR A 4 -1.18 6.07 12.64
C TYR A 4 -1.78 4.72 12.99
N ASP A 5 -3.06 4.53 12.68
CA ASP A 5 -3.76 3.25 12.89
C ASP A 5 -3.44 2.24 11.81
N ARG A 6 -3.31 2.69 10.56
CA ARG A 6 -2.95 1.87 9.39
C ARG A 6 -1.92 2.58 8.51
N ILE A 7 -1.02 1.81 7.94
CA ILE A 7 0.06 2.25 7.05
C ILE A 7 0.02 1.36 5.82
N TYR A 8 -0.20 1.97 4.65
CA TYR A 8 -0.18 1.27 3.37
C TYR A 8 1.07 1.66 2.60
N VAL A 9 1.85 0.65 2.18
CA VAL A 9 3.08 0.84 1.41
C VAL A 9 2.88 0.39 -0.04
N MET A 10 3.60 1.00 -0.97
CA MET A 10 3.37 0.78 -2.41
C MET A 10 3.98 -0.54 -2.88
N ASP A 11 5.15 -0.91 -2.35
CA ASP A 11 5.86 -2.12 -2.72
C ASP A 11 6.55 -2.81 -1.53
N THR A 12 7.16 -3.96 -1.80
CA THR A 12 7.89 -4.75 -0.81
C THR A 12 9.16 -4.07 -0.30
N ASN A 13 9.77 -3.17 -1.09
CA ASN A 13 10.95 -2.43 -0.67
C ASN A 13 10.58 -1.39 0.38
N ASN A 14 9.51 -0.63 0.14
CA ASN A 14 8.91 0.31 1.09
C ASN A 14 8.51 -0.42 2.37
N TYR A 15 7.91 -1.62 2.27
CA TYR A 15 7.60 -2.43 3.45
C TYR A 15 8.86 -2.73 4.29
N ALA A 16 9.91 -3.24 3.64
CA ALA A 16 11.18 -3.56 4.30
C ALA A 16 11.85 -2.30 4.91
N ASP A 17 11.79 -1.17 4.21
CA ASP A 17 12.32 0.11 4.69
C ASP A 17 11.55 0.64 5.89
N VAL A 18 10.21 0.64 5.83
CA VAL A 18 9.37 1.04 6.97
C VAL A 18 9.64 0.14 8.18
N GLN A 19 9.76 -1.17 7.98
CA GLN A 19 10.13 -2.11 9.04
C GLN A 19 11.49 -1.75 9.66
N ARG A 20 12.51 -1.57 8.82
CA ARG A 20 13.87 -1.23 9.26
C ARG A 20 13.91 0.11 10.00
N MET A 21 13.23 1.13 9.49
CA MET A 21 13.18 2.47 10.07
C MET A 21 12.37 2.52 11.37
N SER A 22 11.34 1.69 11.50
CA SER A 22 10.51 1.62 12.72
C SER A 22 11.23 0.98 13.90
N GLY A 23 12.21 0.11 13.65
CA GLY A 23 13.02 -0.52 14.69
C GLY A 23 12.17 -1.20 15.77
N GLN A 24 12.39 -0.83 17.04
CA GLN A 24 11.63 -1.38 18.17
C GLN A 24 10.12 -1.05 18.16
N TYR A 25 9.70 -0.06 17.38
CA TYR A 25 8.30 0.33 17.25
C TYR A 25 7.59 -0.35 16.08
N TRP A 26 8.25 -1.29 15.41
CA TRP A 26 7.68 -2.03 14.29
C TRP A 26 6.39 -2.75 14.72
N ALA A 27 5.32 -2.53 13.94
CA ALA A 27 4.00 -3.12 14.14
C ALA A 27 3.53 -3.69 12.79
N PRO A 28 3.77 -4.99 12.52
CA PRO A 28 3.39 -5.61 11.24
C PRO A 28 1.87 -5.62 11.02
N GLU A 29 1.07 -5.68 12.08
CA GLU A 29 -0.39 -5.65 12.03
C GLU A 29 -0.96 -4.31 11.55
N LYS A 30 -0.17 -3.23 11.64
CA LYS A 30 -0.54 -1.90 11.15
C LYS A 30 -0.07 -1.63 9.72
N THR A 31 0.76 -2.48 9.15
CA THR A 31 1.45 -2.20 7.87
C THR A 31 1.06 -3.24 6.83
N SER A 32 0.59 -2.80 5.67
CA SER A 32 0.18 -3.70 4.58
C SER A 32 0.54 -3.12 3.22
N LEU A 33 0.67 -3.96 2.20
CA LEU A 33 0.79 -3.47 0.83
C LEU A 33 -0.54 -2.87 0.42
N LEU A 34 -0.52 -1.75 -0.31
CA LEU A 34 -1.73 -1.05 -0.73
C LEU A 34 -2.68 -1.99 -1.51
N LEU A 35 -2.10 -2.84 -2.37
CA LEU A 35 -2.88 -3.74 -3.23
C LEU A 35 -3.43 -4.96 -2.51
N ASP A 36 -3.04 -5.22 -1.26
CA ASP A 36 -3.70 -6.25 -0.44
C ASP A 36 -5.16 -5.91 -0.16
N ALA A 37 -5.56 -4.62 -0.26
CA ALA A 37 -6.97 -4.24 -0.22
C ALA A 37 -7.80 -4.87 -1.36
N LEU A 38 -7.19 -5.03 -2.54
CA LEU A 38 -7.84 -5.60 -3.73
C LEU A 38 -7.61 -7.11 -3.83
N TRP A 39 -6.41 -7.57 -3.47
CA TRP A 39 -5.99 -8.96 -3.56
C TRP A 39 -5.30 -9.42 -2.27
N PRO A 40 -6.08 -9.68 -1.21
CA PRO A 40 -5.54 -10.03 0.09
C PRO A 40 -4.56 -11.21 0.03
N GLY A 41 -3.38 -11.03 0.64
CA GLY A 41 -2.36 -12.08 0.77
C GLY A 41 -1.58 -12.40 -0.51
N GLN A 42 -1.82 -11.68 -1.61
CA GLN A 42 -1.07 -11.87 -2.85
C GLN A 42 0.24 -11.06 -2.89
N ASN A 43 0.46 -10.18 -1.91
CA ASN A 43 1.68 -9.38 -1.76
C ASN A 43 2.06 -8.64 -3.05
N LYS A 44 1.06 -8.05 -3.73
CA LYS A 44 1.28 -7.32 -4.97
C LYS A 44 1.82 -5.92 -4.70
N SER A 45 2.82 -5.51 -5.47
CA SER A 45 3.35 -4.15 -5.49
C SER A 45 2.61 -3.30 -6.52
N VAL A 46 2.41 -2.02 -6.21
CA VAL A 46 2.07 -0.99 -7.19
C VAL A 46 3.26 -0.85 -8.15
N PRO A 47 3.05 -0.93 -9.48
CA PRO A 47 4.13 -0.72 -10.44
C PRO A 47 4.71 0.69 -10.33
N ASP A 48 6.02 0.83 -10.47
CA ASP A 48 6.70 2.14 -10.53
C ASP A 48 6.64 2.68 -11.97
N PRO A 49 5.96 3.82 -12.23
CA PRO A 49 5.84 4.38 -13.57
C PRO A 49 7.05 5.24 -13.99
N TRP A 50 8.05 5.44 -13.12
CA TRP A 50 9.11 6.44 -13.30
C TRP A 50 9.91 6.31 -14.61
N TYR A 51 10.09 5.09 -15.10
CA TYR A 51 10.82 4.81 -16.35
C TYR A 51 9.91 4.55 -17.56
N GLY A 52 8.59 4.71 -17.41
CA GLY A 52 7.59 4.46 -18.44
C GLY A 52 7.12 5.72 -19.17
N GLU A 53 6.19 5.50 -20.11
CA GLU A 53 5.45 6.57 -20.80
C GLU A 53 4.29 7.09 -19.93
N GLU A 54 3.64 8.18 -20.35
CA GLU A 54 2.53 8.82 -19.62
C GLU A 54 1.38 7.85 -19.30
N ASP A 55 1.07 6.92 -20.20
CA ASP A 55 0.04 5.90 -20.00
C ASP A 55 0.29 5.05 -18.73
N GLY A 56 1.56 4.79 -18.38
CA GLY A 56 1.91 4.05 -17.18
C GLY A 56 1.50 4.78 -15.89
N TYR A 57 1.51 6.11 -15.89
CA TYR A 57 1.03 6.90 -14.75
C TYR A 57 -0.49 6.82 -14.61
N HIS A 58 -1.23 6.80 -15.72
CA HIS A 58 -2.68 6.63 -15.71
C HIS A 58 -3.09 5.27 -15.15
N ASP A 59 -2.39 4.20 -15.56
CA ASP A 59 -2.63 2.85 -15.05
C ASP A 59 -2.35 2.75 -13.55
N VAL A 60 -1.23 3.30 -13.08
CA VAL A 60 -0.87 3.34 -11.66
C VAL A 60 -1.88 4.16 -10.86
N PHE A 61 -2.29 5.32 -11.37
CA PHE A 61 -3.31 6.15 -10.73
C PHE A 61 -4.65 5.39 -10.60
N ALA A 62 -5.11 4.75 -11.68
CA ALA A 62 -6.35 3.98 -11.67
C ALA A 62 -6.27 2.81 -10.67
N LEU A 63 -5.11 2.16 -10.56
CA LEU A 63 -4.88 1.07 -9.62
C LEU A 63 -4.92 1.54 -8.17
N ILE A 64 -4.21 2.64 -7.84
CA ILE A 64 -4.22 3.26 -6.51
C ILE A 64 -5.64 3.70 -6.15
N LYS A 65 -6.35 4.35 -7.08
CA LYS A 65 -7.74 4.80 -6.87
C LYS A 65 -8.66 3.65 -6.48
N ARG A 66 -8.60 2.51 -7.20
CA ARG A 66 -9.40 1.32 -6.87
C ARG A 66 -9.07 0.78 -5.49
N ALA A 67 -7.79 0.72 -5.12
CA ALA A 67 -7.38 0.26 -3.80
C ALA A 67 -7.91 1.19 -2.70
N CYS A 68 -7.79 2.50 -2.86
CA CYS A 68 -8.35 3.49 -1.94
C CYS A 68 -9.88 3.36 -1.79
N GLU A 69 -10.61 3.20 -2.90
CA GLU A 69 -12.07 2.98 -2.88
C GLU A 69 -12.45 1.74 -2.08
N LYS A 70 -11.72 0.62 -2.28
CA LYS A 70 -11.94 -0.61 -1.53
C LYS A 70 -11.64 -0.44 -0.03
N ILE A 71 -10.56 0.25 0.31
CA ILE A 71 -10.20 0.53 1.71
C ILE A 71 -11.33 1.32 2.38
N VAL A 72 -11.82 2.39 1.74
CA VAL A 72 -12.91 3.21 2.30
C VAL A 72 -14.19 2.40 2.45
N ALA A 73 -14.55 1.58 1.46
CA ALA A 73 -15.72 0.72 1.54
C ALA A 73 -15.64 -0.24 2.75
N ASP A 74 -14.50 -0.92 2.92
CA ASP A 74 -14.30 -1.86 4.03
C ASP A 74 -14.39 -1.16 5.40
N PHE A 75 -13.87 0.06 5.51
CA PHE A 75 -13.97 0.86 6.73
C PHE A 75 -15.40 1.29 7.06
N LEU A 76 -16.26 1.53 6.07
CA LEU A 76 -17.64 1.93 6.27
C LEU A 76 -18.57 0.75 6.58
N GLU A 77 -18.20 -0.46 6.17
CA GLU A 77 -18.92 -1.71 6.46
C GLU A 77 -18.53 -2.34 7.81
N SER A 78 -17.45 -1.86 8.44
CA SER A 78 -16.94 -2.28 9.75
C SER A 78 -17.70 -1.66 10.92
#